data_AF-A0A920RSH9-F1
#
_entry.id   AF-A0A920RSH9-F1
#
_cell.length_a   1.000
_cell.length_b   1.000
_cell.length_c   1.000
_cell.angle_alpha   90.00
_cell.angle_beta   90.00
_cell.angle_gamma   90.00
#
_symmetry.space_group_name_H-M   'P 1'
#
loop_
_entity.id
_entity.type
_entity.pdbx_description
1 polymer ?
#
loop_
_entity_poly.entity_id
_entity_poly.type
_entity_poly.pdbx_seq_one_letter_code
_entity_poly.pdbx_strand_id
1 'polypeptide(L)'
;MKSLKEGNPNPTYLVKTKTQSYVLRRKPPGKLLKSAHAVDREYRVITALNNTDVPVPKTFALCEDTEVIGTTFYLMEFMEGRVLWDASMEDSNTAEALGFYTSMNNTLAKLHSVDPIKVNLESFGRPGNYVGRQVSIWSKQYVDSKTEEIGENEQANRLASSESPF
;
A
#
# COMPACT_ATOMS: atom_id res chain seq x y z
N MET A 1 -23.13 0.44 8.41
CA MET A 1 -21.69 0.32 8.12
C MET A 1 -21.24 -1.07 8.56
N LYS A 2 -20.58 -1.85 7.70
CA LYS A 2 -20.12 -3.22 8.00
C LYS A 2 -18.60 -3.28 7.91
N SER A 3 -17.91 -3.89 8.89
CA SER A 3 -16.46 -4.11 8.81
C SER A 3 -16.11 -5.08 7.68
N LEU A 4 -15.07 -4.78 6.89
CA LEU A 4 -14.69 -5.57 5.71
C LEU A 4 -13.54 -6.56 5.95
N LYS A 5 -12.73 -6.39 7.00
CA LYS A 5 -11.67 -7.34 7.37
C LYS A 5 -11.14 -7.09 8.78
N GLU A 6 -11.04 -8.13 9.59
CA GLU A 6 -10.29 -8.08 10.86
C GLU A 6 -8.79 -8.26 10.57
N GLY A 7 -7.92 -7.48 11.23
CA GLY A 7 -6.46 -7.53 11.05
C GLY A 7 -5.83 -6.52 10.08
N ASN A 8 -6.62 -5.63 9.44
CA ASN A 8 -6.04 -4.50 8.72
C ASN A 8 -5.57 -3.43 9.72
N PRO A 9 -4.33 -2.90 9.66
CA PRO A 9 -3.87 -1.87 10.58
C PRO A 9 -4.73 -0.59 10.50
N ASN A 10 -5.38 -0.33 9.36
CA ASN A 10 -6.35 0.75 9.20
C ASN A 10 -7.77 0.17 9.08
N PRO A 11 -8.67 0.45 10.06
CA PRO A 11 -10.05 -0.01 10.01
C PRO A 11 -10.75 0.38 8.69
N THR A 12 -11.37 -0.61 8.04
CA THR A 12 -11.98 -0.48 6.71
C THR A 12 -13.40 -1.01 6.73
N TYR A 13 -14.34 -0.24 6.20
CA TYR A 13 -15.77 -0.51 6.32
C TYR A 13 -16.52 -0.29 5.02
N LEU A 14 -17.51 -1.13 4.78
CA LEU A 14 -18.52 -0.95 3.74
C LEU A 14 -19.61 0.00 4.24
N VAL A 15 -19.82 1.08 3.49
CA VAL A 15 -20.90 2.05 3.67
C VAL A 15 -21.87 1.88 2.53
N LYS A 16 -23.09 1.43 2.83
CA LYS A 16 -24.16 1.26 1.83
C LYS A 16 -25.14 2.42 1.94
N THR A 17 -25.48 3.02 0.80
CA THR A 17 -26.60 3.94 0.66
C THR A 17 -27.71 3.26 -0.15
N LYS A 18 -28.81 3.96 -0.43
CA LYS A 18 -29.89 3.42 -1.28
C LYS A 18 -29.45 3.21 -2.74
N THR A 19 -28.47 3.97 -3.21
CA THR A 19 -28.09 4.03 -4.63
C THR A 19 -26.68 3.49 -4.91
N GLN A 20 -25.78 3.52 -3.92
CA GLN A 20 -24.37 3.16 -4.12
C GLN A 20 -23.71 2.64 -2.83
N SER A 21 -22.68 1.82 -3.01
CA SER A 21 -21.80 1.35 -1.94
C SER A 21 -20.42 2.03 -2.01
N TYR A 22 -19.83 2.28 -0.85
CA TYR A 22 -18.53 2.93 -0.68
C TYR A 22 -17.68 2.15 0.32
N VAL A 23 -16.38 2.36 0.26
CA VAL A 23 -15.43 1.92 1.29
C VAL A 23 -14.95 3.14 2.07
N LEU A 24 -15.10 3.09 3.39
CA LEU A 24 -14.50 4.04 4.33
C LEU A 24 -13.25 3.40 4.95
N ARG A 25 -12.11 4.09 4.84
CA ARG A 25 -10.85 3.68 5.46
C ARG A 25 -10.37 4.79 6.38
N ARG A 26 -10.07 4.44 7.64
CA ARG A 26 -9.76 5.43 8.69
C ARG A 26 -8.50 5.06 9.48
N LYS A 27 -7.86 6.05 10.11
CA LYS A 27 -6.79 5.76 11.08
C LYS A 27 -7.39 5.07 12.31
N PRO A 28 -6.69 4.09 12.92
CA PRO A 28 -7.14 3.52 14.19
C PRO A 28 -7.19 4.61 15.27
N PRO A 29 -8.08 4.48 16.27
CA PRO A 29 -8.18 5.43 17.37
C PRO A 29 -6.94 5.35 18.27
N GLY A 30 -6.67 6.44 19.01
CA GLY A 30 -5.61 6.50 20.03
C GLY A 30 -4.35 7.23 19.59
N LYS A 31 -3.33 7.22 20.46
CA LYS A 31 -2.04 7.87 20.20
C LYS A 31 -1.20 7.01 19.25
N LEU A 32 -1.06 7.47 18.01
CA LEU A 32 -0.34 6.74 16.96
C LEU A 32 1.14 7.14 16.92
N LEU A 33 1.99 6.18 16.52
CA LEU A 33 3.39 6.46 16.21
C LEU A 33 3.49 7.38 14.98
N LYS A 34 4.54 8.19 14.95
CA LYS A 34 4.82 9.08 13.80
C LYS A 34 4.95 8.23 12.52
N SER A 35 4.29 8.65 11.44
CA SER A 35 4.21 7.97 10.14
C SER A 35 3.46 6.62 10.07
N ALA A 36 2.99 6.09 11.21
CA ALA A 36 2.07 4.96 11.19
C ALA A 36 0.68 5.42 10.70
N HIS A 37 -0.01 4.53 9.99
CA HIS A 37 -1.42 4.73 9.59
C HIS A 37 -1.68 5.98 8.74
N ALA A 38 -0.82 6.25 7.74
CA ALA A 38 -0.94 7.41 6.86
C ALA A 38 -2.03 7.24 5.78
N VAL A 39 -3.31 7.17 6.18
CA VAL A 39 -4.45 7.05 5.24
C VAL A 39 -4.58 8.24 4.29
N ASP A 40 -4.09 9.41 4.68
CA ASP A 40 -3.97 10.60 3.83
C ASP A 40 -3.01 10.37 2.64
N ARG A 41 -1.89 9.68 2.89
CA ARG A 41 -0.93 9.29 1.83
C ARG A 41 -1.53 8.23 0.91
N GLU A 42 -2.25 7.25 1.45
CA GLU A 42 -2.99 6.26 0.64
C GLU A 42 -3.99 6.97 -0.28
N TYR A 43 -4.84 7.86 0.26
CA TYR A 43 -5.78 8.66 -0.51
C TYR A 43 -5.08 9.47 -1.60
N ARG A 44 -3.99 10.17 -1.28
CA ARG A 44 -3.24 10.99 -2.25
C ARG A 44 -2.75 10.17 -3.44
N VAL A 45 -2.18 8.99 -3.22
CA VAL A 45 -1.70 8.12 -4.31
C VAL A 45 -2.85 7.61 -5.17
N ILE A 46 -3.90 7.07 -4.54
CA ILE A 46 -5.05 6.51 -5.29
C ILE A 46 -5.73 7.61 -6.11
N THR A 47 -5.92 8.80 -5.52
CA THR A 47 -6.50 9.97 -6.19
C THR A 47 -5.66 10.41 -7.38
N ALA A 48 -4.34 10.50 -7.22
CA ALA A 48 -3.42 10.85 -8.31
C ALA A 48 -3.49 9.85 -9.47
N LEU A 49 -3.61 8.56 -9.16
CA LEU A 49 -3.68 7.49 -10.15
C LEU A 49 -5.03 7.40 -10.87
N ASN A 50 -6.11 8.03 -10.37
CA ASN A 50 -7.43 8.01 -11.03
C ASN A 50 -7.42 8.60 -12.45
N ASN A 51 -6.39 9.39 -12.81
CA ASN A 51 -6.21 9.98 -14.14
C ASN A 51 -5.18 9.23 -15.01
N THR A 52 -4.88 7.97 -14.68
CA THR A 52 -3.89 7.12 -15.37
C THR A 52 -4.52 5.80 -15.81
N ASP A 53 -3.75 4.99 -16.54
CA ASP A 53 -4.18 3.65 -16.95
C ASP A 53 -4.08 2.60 -15.82
N VAL A 54 -3.56 2.98 -14.64
CA VAL A 54 -3.45 2.09 -13.48
C VAL A 54 -4.84 1.87 -12.89
N PRO A 55 -5.33 0.61 -12.82
CA PRO A 55 -6.65 0.34 -12.27
C PRO A 55 -6.66 0.59 -10.76
N VAL A 56 -7.32 1.67 -10.35
CA VAL A 56 -7.53 2.05 -8.93
C VAL A 56 -8.99 2.42 -8.71
N PRO A 57 -9.55 2.19 -7.50
CA PRO A 57 -10.91 2.62 -7.19
C PRO A 57 -11.01 4.15 -7.29
N LYS A 58 -12.18 4.64 -7.70
CA LYS A 58 -12.44 6.08 -7.63
C LYS A 58 -12.40 6.56 -6.18
N THR A 59 -11.64 7.61 -5.92
CA THR A 59 -11.68 8.31 -4.62
C THR A 59 -12.78 9.38 -4.62
N PHE A 60 -13.41 9.62 -3.47
CA PHE A 60 -14.49 10.59 -3.35
C PHE A 60 -14.13 11.77 -2.44
N ALA A 61 -13.61 11.50 -1.24
CA ALA A 61 -13.28 12.54 -0.28
C ALA A 61 -12.25 12.04 0.75
N LEU A 62 -11.38 12.95 1.17
CA LEU A 62 -10.57 12.84 2.39
C LEU A 62 -11.16 13.80 3.42
N CYS A 63 -11.39 13.31 4.63
CA CYS A 63 -11.83 14.12 5.76
C CYS A 63 -10.76 14.07 6.85
N GLU A 64 -10.09 15.20 7.06
CA GLU A 64 -9.08 15.39 8.11
C GLU A 64 -9.67 15.94 9.41
N ASP A 65 -10.91 16.43 9.36
CA ASP A 65 -11.65 16.88 10.53
C ASP A 65 -12.04 15.69 11.41
N THR A 66 -11.33 15.56 12.52
CA THR A 66 -11.57 14.49 13.49
C THR A 66 -12.87 14.64 14.26
N GLU A 67 -13.54 15.80 14.23
CA GLU A 67 -14.82 15.99 14.92
C GLU A 67 -15.96 15.22 14.23
N VAL A 68 -15.81 14.86 12.94
CA VAL A 68 -16.86 14.18 12.17
C VAL A 68 -17.07 12.73 12.65
N ILE A 69 -16.00 11.93 12.79
CA ILE A 69 -16.08 10.52 13.24
C ILE A 69 -14.98 10.10 14.21
N GLY A 70 -14.27 11.06 14.83
CA GLY A 70 -13.21 10.82 15.81
C GLY A 70 -11.83 10.50 15.24
N THR A 71 -11.64 10.52 13.91
CA THR A 71 -10.36 10.20 13.25
C THR A 71 -10.36 10.63 11.78
N THR A 72 -9.19 10.86 11.20
CA THR A 72 -9.03 11.07 9.75
C THR A 72 -9.48 9.82 8.97
N PHE A 73 -10.22 10.04 7.89
CA PHE A 73 -10.70 8.96 7.02
C PHE A 73 -10.83 9.42 5.57
N TYR A 74 -10.90 8.47 4.65
CA TYR A 74 -11.29 8.74 3.27
C TYR A 74 -12.35 7.77 2.77
N LEU A 75 -13.07 8.19 1.73
CA LEU A 75 -14.07 7.40 1.01
C LEU A 75 -13.58 7.08 -0.40
N MET A 76 -13.79 5.83 -0.80
CA MET A 76 -13.52 5.36 -2.17
C MET A 76 -14.63 4.42 -2.65
N GLU A 77 -14.59 4.13 -3.94
CA GLU A 77 -15.46 3.18 -4.61
C GLU A 77 -15.40 1.79 -4.00
N PHE A 78 -16.56 1.17 -3.84
CA PHE A 78 -16.64 -0.25 -3.52
C PHE A 78 -16.51 -1.06 -4.81
N MET A 79 -15.36 -1.70 -4.99
CA MET A 79 -15.10 -2.59 -6.12
C MET A 79 -15.61 -3.99 -5.80
N GLU A 80 -16.63 -4.44 -6.52
CA GLU A 80 -17.05 -5.84 -6.50
C GLU A 80 -16.07 -6.67 -7.32
N GLY A 81 -15.55 -7.74 -6.72
CA GLY A 81 -14.56 -8.58 -7.37
C GLY A 81 -14.03 -9.68 -6.47
N ARG A 82 -13.05 -10.42 -7.00
CA ARG A 82 -12.36 -11.49 -6.29
C ARG A 82 -11.03 -10.97 -5.75
N VAL A 83 -10.72 -11.31 -4.51
CA VAL A 83 -9.36 -11.17 -3.97
C VAL A 83 -8.76 -12.56 -3.92
N LEU A 84 -7.80 -12.83 -4.80
CA LEU A 84 -7.09 -14.11 -4.85
C LEU A 84 -5.91 -14.04 -3.87
N TRP A 85 -6.03 -14.76 -2.75
CA TRP A 85 -5.01 -14.77 -1.71
C TRP A 85 -3.89 -15.77 -1.99
N ASP A 86 -4.25 -16.89 -2.60
CA ASP A 86 -3.29 -17.91 -2.98
C ASP A 86 -2.76 -17.64 -4.40
N ALA A 87 -1.45 -17.39 -4.49
CA ALA A 87 -0.78 -17.16 -5.75
C ALA A 87 -0.51 -18.46 -6.53
N SER A 88 -0.64 -19.64 -5.89
CA SER A 88 -0.47 -20.94 -6.53
C SER A 88 -1.43 -21.14 -7.70
N MET A 89 -2.64 -20.57 -7.59
CA MET A 89 -3.75 -20.75 -8.53
C MET A 89 -4.10 -22.24 -8.75
N GLU A 90 -3.90 -23.10 -7.74
CA GLU A 90 -4.12 -24.55 -7.82
C GLU A 90 -5.54 -24.92 -8.32
N ASP A 91 -6.55 -24.14 -7.95
CA ASP A 91 -7.95 -24.34 -8.37
C ASP A 91 -8.29 -23.74 -9.75
N SER A 92 -7.32 -23.15 -10.45
CA SER A 92 -7.53 -22.47 -11.74
C SER A 92 -7.02 -23.32 -12.90
N ASN A 93 -7.66 -23.20 -14.06
CA ASN A 93 -7.09 -23.75 -15.30
C ASN A 93 -5.96 -22.85 -15.83
N THR A 94 -5.16 -23.38 -16.77
CA THR A 94 -4.00 -22.68 -17.36
C THR A 94 -4.36 -21.31 -17.94
N ALA A 95 -5.51 -21.17 -18.61
CA ALA A 95 -5.91 -19.92 -19.23
C ALA A 95 -6.28 -18.85 -18.20
N GLU A 96 -6.97 -19.25 -17.12
CA GLU A 96 -7.29 -18.35 -16.00
C GLU A 96 -6.03 -17.89 -15.27
N ALA A 97 -5.11 -18.82 -14.95
CA ALA A 97 -3.83 -18.48 -14.32
C ALA A 97 -3.02 -17.52 -15.20
N LEU A 98 -2.89 -17.82 -16.51
CA LEU A 98 -2.19 -16.94 -17.45
C LEU A 98 -2.83 -15.55 -17.52
N GLY A 99 -4.15 -15.47 -17.59
CA GLY A 99 -4.88 -14.20 -17.62
C GLY A 99 -4.64 -13.36 -16.37
N PHE A 100 -4.66 -13.99 -15.18
CA PHE A 100 -4.37 -13.32 -13.91
C PHE A 100 -2.94 -12.76 -13.86
N TYR A 101 -1.94 -13.59 -14.15
CA TYR A 101 -0.54 -13.17 -14.11
C TYR A 101 -0.21 -12.12 -15.18
N THR A 102 -0.82 -12.22 -16.37
CA THR A 102 -0.70 -11.20 -17.42
C THR A 102 -1.29 -9.87 -16.97
N SER A 103 -2.49 -9.89 -16.37
CA SER A 103 -3.14 -8.67 -15.84
C SER A 103 -2.32 -8.04 -14.70
N MET A 104 -1.78 -8.86 -13.80
CA MET A 104 -0.91 -8.40 -12.72
C MET A 104 0.37 -7.74 -13.25
N ASN A 105 1.06 -8.37 -14.21
CA ASN A 105 2.25 -7.82 -14.84
C ASN A 105 1.96 -6.49 -15.56
N ASN A 106 0.89 -6.45 -16.36
CA ASN A 106 0.46 -5.24 -17.05
C ASN A 106 0.15 -4.10 -16.07
N THR A 107 -0.48 -4.40 -14.93
CA THR A 107 -0.79 -3.41 -13.89
C THR A 107 0.48 -2.86 -13.24
N LEU A 108 1.44 -3.72 -12.91
CA LEU A 108 2.74 -3.29 -12.37
C LEU A 108 3.53 -2.45 -13.38
N ALA A 109 3.54 -2.85 -14.65
CA ALA A 109 4.19 -2.10 -15.72
C ALA A 109 3.57 -0.70 -15.89
N LYS A 110 2.24 -0.60 -15.90
CA LYS A 110 1.52 0.67 -15.93
C LYS A 110 1.89 1.55 -14.74
N LEU A 111 1.91 0.99 -13.52
CA LEU A 111 2.27 1.72 -12.32
C LEU A 111 3.71 2.25 -12.38
N HIS A 112 4.68 1.43 -12.81
CA HIS A 112 6.07 1.86 -12.97
C HIS A 112 6.28 2.87 -14.10
N SER A 113 5.34 2.96 -15.04
CA SER A 113 5.39 3.92 -16.15
C SER A 113 4.75 5.26 -15.81
N VAL A 114 4.11 5.40 -14.64
CA VAL A 114 3.54 6.67 -14.20
C VAL A 114 4.67 7.66 -13.91
N ASP A 115 4.62 8.81 -14.58
CA ASP A 115 5.46 9.97 -14.25
C ASP A 115 4.91 10.65 -12.99
N PRO A 116 5.62 10.60 -11.84
CA PRO A 116 5.11 11.16 -10.60
C PRO A 116 4.86 12.66 -10.68
N ILE A 117 5.59 13.40 -11.52
CA ILE A 117 5.41 14.85 -11.66
C ILE A 117 4.08 15.15 -12.36
N LYS A 118 3.76 14.40 -13.42
CA LYS A 118 2.50 14.58 -14.18
C LYS A 118 1.24 14.27 -13.36
N VAL A 119 1.39 13.47 -12.29
CA VAL A 119 0.28 13.11 -11.40
C VAL A 119 0.35 13.80 -10.02
N ASN A 120 1.16 14.85 -9.87
CA ASN A 120 1.31 15.64 -8.63
C ASN A 120 1.82 14.84 -7.41
N LEU A 121 2.70 13.88 -7.66
CA LEU A 121 3.38 13.04 -6.67
C LEU A 121 4.90 13.32 -6.60
N GLU A 122 5.39 14.41 -7.19
CA GLU A 122 6.80 14.81 -7.16
C GLU A 122 7.35 14.96 -5.73
N SER A 123 6.51 15.45 -4.83
CA SER A 123 6.82 15.66 -3.40
C SER A 123 6.40 14.47 -2.51
N PHE A 124 5.91 13.38 -3.08
CA PHE A 124 5.34 12.27 -2.30
C PHE A 124 6.41 11.46 -1.55
N GLY A 125 7.58 11.28 -2.15
CA GLY A 125 8.69 10.48 -1.62
C GLY A 125 10.03 11.16 -1.78
N ARG A 126 11.11 10.41 -1.50
CA ARG A 126 12.49 10.87 -1.70
C ARG A 126 13.10 10.12 -2.89
N PRO A 127 13.30 10.74 -4.06
CA PRO A 127 13.93 10.07 -5.20
C PRO A 127 15.43 9.83 -4.97
N GLY A 128 16.05 9.03 -5.86
CA GLY A 128 17.47 8.68 -5.81
C GLY A 128 17.84 7.71 -4.68
N ASN A 129 19.01 7.05 -4.76
CA ASN A 129 19.58 6.15 -3.75
C ASN A 129 18.57 5.30 -2.95
N TYR A 130 17.57 4.73 -3.61
CA TYR A 130 16.50 3.98 -2.94
C TYR A 130 17.05 2.71 -2.30
N VAL A 131 17.83 1.93 -3.07
CA VAL A 131 18.40 0.66 -2.61
C VAL A 131 19.30 0.88 -1.39
N GLY A 132 20.26 1.81 -1.46
CA GLY A 132 21.18 2.08 -0.34
C GLY A 132 20.44 2.55 0.92
N ARG A 133 19.43 3.41 0.79
CA ARG A 133 18.60 3.82 1.94
C ARG A 133 17.81 2.66 2.53
N GLN A 134 17.18 1.82 1.70
CA GLN A 134 16.40 0.69 2.20
C GLN A 134 17.31 -0.32 2.90
N VAL A 135 18.46 -0.65 2.31
CA VAL A 135 19.46 -1.52 2.93
C VAL A 135 19.88 -0.97 4.29
N SER A 136 20.25 0.31 4.37
CA SER A 136 20.62 0.95 5.64
C SER A 136 19.50 0.89 6.69
N ILE A 137 18.25 1.15 6.29
CA ILE A 137 17.08 1.10 7.18
C ILE A 137 16.88 -0.32 7.70
N TRP A 138 16.87 -1.33 6.82
CA TRP A 138 16.62 -2.72 7.21
C TRP A 138 17.75 -3.30 8.06
N SER A 139 19.01 -3.02 7.73
CA SER A 139 20.16 -3.43 8.54
C SER A 139 20.09 -2.81 9.95
N LYS A 140 19.76 -1.52 10.04
CA LYS A 140 19.56 -0.87 11.34
C LYS A 140 18.40 -1.48 12.13
N GLN A 141 17.26 -1.71 11.47
CA GLN A 141 16.09 -2.31 12.12
C GLN A 141 16.39 -3.73 12.63
N TYR A 142 17.11 -4.55 11.86
CA TYR A 142 17.55 -5.87 12.30
C TYR A 142 18.38 -5.79 13.59
N VAL A 143 19.40 -4.91 13.62
CA VAL A 143 20.24 -4.72 14.81
C VAL A 143 19.43 -4.24 16.00
N ASP A 144 18.56 -3.23 15.80
CA ASP A 144 17.74 -2.65 16.85
C ASP A 144 16.70 -3.64 17.41
N SER A 145 16.28 -4.65 16.63
CA SER A 145 15.29 -5.66 17.01
C SER A 145 15.87 -7.06 17.22
N LYS A 146 17.20 -7.22 17.26
CA LYS A 146 17.86 -8.53 17.36
C LYS A 146 17.51 -9.20 18.69
N THR A 147 16.84 -10.34 18.62
CA THR A 147 16.52 -11.18 19.80
C THR A 147 17.49 -12.35 19.98
N GLU A 148 18.11 -12.79 18.89
CA GLU A 148 19.09 -13.88 18.84
C GLU A 148 20.07 -13.68 17.69
N GLU A 149 21.14 -14.47 17.66
CA GLU A 149 22.09 -14.46 16.55
C GLU A 149 21.60 -15.35 15.40
N ILE A 150 21.55 -14.78 14.19
CA ILE A 150 21.17 -15.50 12.97
C ILE A 150 22.28 -15.25 11.95
N GLY A 151 23.09 -16.26 11.68
CA GLY A 151 24.33 -16.13 10.90
C GLY A 151 24.12 -15.60 9.47
N GLU A 152 23.02 -15.98 8.82
CA GLU A 152 22.64 -15.54 7.48
C GLU A 152 22.33 -14.04 7.43
N ASN A 153 21.65 -13.51 8.45
CA ASN A 153 21.34 -12.08 8.54
C ASN A 153 22.60 -11.25 8.80
N GLU A 154 23.53 -11.77 9.61
CA GLU A 154 24.84 -11.14 9.82
C GLU A 154 25.71 -11.15 8.55
N GLN A 155 25.63 -12.21 7.74
CA GLN A 155 26.28 -12.26 6.44
C GLN A 155 25.65 -11.25 5.47
N ALA A 156 24.31 -11.20 5.38
CA ALA A 156 23.60 -10.25 4.54
C ALA A 156 23.94 -8.79 4.87
N ASN A 157 23.97 -8.43 6.16
CA ASN A 157 24.34 -7.08 6.61
C ASN A 157 25.80 -6.72 6.30
N ARG A 158 26.72 -7.68 6.41
CA ARG A 158 28.13 -7.47 6.01
C ARG A 158 28.26 -7.19 4.52
N LEU A 159 27.61 -8.00 3.68
CA LEU A 159 27.61 -7.81 2.22
C LEU A 159 27.02 -6.45 1.82
N ALA A 160 25.88 -6.11 2.43
CA ALA A 160 25.23 -4.80 2.30
C ALA A 160 26.14 -3.61 2.67
N SER A 161 27.06 -3.80 3.62
CA SER A 161 27.99 -2.76 4.07
C SER A 161 29.27 -2.70 3.23
N SER A 162 29.68 -3.82 2.61
CA SER A 162 30.86 -3.90 1.74
C SER A 162 30.59 -3.49 0.29
N GLU A 163 29.34 -3.66 -0.18
CA GLU A 163 28.92 -3.25 -1.52
C GLU A 163 28.28 -1.85 -1.52
N SER A 164 28.98 -0.85 -1.00
CA SER A 164 28.60 0.55 -1.25
C SER A 164 29.41 1.14 -2.43
N PRO A 165 28.95 0.97 -3.70
CA PRO A 165 29.38 1.80 -4.82
C PRO A 165 28.21 2.62 -5.41
N PHE A 166 27.27 3.12 -4.57
CA PHE A 166 26.16 3.97 -5.01
C PHE A 166 26.07 5.27 -4.21
#